data_AF-A0A645GKP8-F1
#
_entry.id   AF-A0A645GKP8-F1
#
_cell.length_a   1.000
_cell.length_b   1.000
_cell.length_c   1.000
_cell.angle_alpha   90.00
_cell.angle_beta   90.00
_cell.angle_gamma   90.00
#
_symmetry.space_group_name_H-M   'P 1'
#
loop_
_entity.id
_entity.type
_entity.pdbx_description
1 polymer ?
#
loop_
_entity_poly.entity_id
_entity_poly.type
_entity_poly.pdbx_seq_one_letter_code
_entity_poly.pdbx_strand_id
1 'polypeptide(L)' 'MVTRYTQSEVYDLVNTRLNTSRPTIINTNLGLKEIEKTYTNRVHSRIAGTYAVIQFKGRDIRLQKRFERG' A
#
# COMPACT_ATOMS: atom_id res chain seq x y z
N MET A 1 -11.76 0.41 11.24
CA MET A 1 -12.19 1.70 10.64
C MET A 1 -10.98 2.62 10.65
N VAL A 2 -10.59 3.20 9.51
CA VAL A 2 -9.47 4.16 9.46
C VAL A 2 -10.00 5.52 9.96
N THR A 3 -9.28 6.14 10.89
CA THR A 3 -9.67 7.45 11.46
C THR A 3 -9.14 8.58 10.58
N ARG A 4 -9.73 9.78 10.71
CA ARG A 4 -9.20 10.98 10.02
C ARG A 4 -7.75 11.27 10.38
N TYR A 5 -7.37 11.03 11.65
CA TYR A 5 -5.98 11.15 12.09
C TYR A 5 -5.08 10.19 11.31
N THR A 6 -5.42 8.91 11.24
CA THR A 6 -4.65 7.92 10.47
C THR A 6 -4.55 8.26 8.98
N GLN A 7 -5.62 8.81 8.38
CA GLN A 7 -5.58 9.29 6.99
C GLN A 7 -4.55 10.42 6.81
N SER A 8 -4.50 11.39 7.73
CA SER A 8 -3.53 12.48 7.70
C SER A 8 -2.11 11.95 7.85
N GLU A 9 -1.85 11.10 8.85
CA GLU A 9 -0.51 10.56 9.11
C GLU A 9 0.03 9.76 7.92
N VAL A 10 -0.81 8.97 7.25
CA VAL A 10 -0.41 8.23 6.04
C VAL A 10 -0.06 9.19 4.90
N TYR A 11 -0.84 10.25 4.71
CA TYR A 11 -0.53 11.28 3.72
C TYR A 11 0.79 11.98 4.04
N ASP A 12 0.97 12.43 5.28
CA ASP A 12 2.14 13.20 5.72
C ASP A 12 3.41 12.36 5.63
N LEU A 13 3.35 11.07 5.99
CA LEU A 13 4.45 10.13 5.82
C LEU A 13 4.85 9.98 4.36
N VAL A 14 3.90 9.63 3.48
CA VAL A 14 4.17 9.41 2.05
C VAL A 14 4.71 10.68 1.41
N ASN A 15 4.07 11.82 1.68
CA ASN A 15 4.46 13.12 1.15
C ASN A 15 5.88 13.51 1.61
N THR A 16 6.19 13.36 2.89
CA THR A 16 7.52 13.69 3.43
C THR A 16 8.61 12.82 2.81
N ARG A 17 8.40 11.51 2.68
CA ARG A 17 9.41 10.63 2.06
C ARG A 17 9.64 10.94 0.59
N LEU A 18 8.58 11.25 -0.16
CA LEU A 18 8.69 11.68 -1.55
C LEU A 18 9.47 13.01 -1.68
N ASN A 19 9.10 14.02 -0.90
CA ASN A 19 9.72 15.35 -0.97
C ASN A 19 11.18 15.34 -0.47
N THR A 20 11.56 14.36 0.34
CA THR A 20 12.94 14.17 0.81
C THR A 20 13.71 13.11 0.02
N SER A 21 13.15 12.67 -1.12
CA SER A 21 13.74 11.64 -2.01
C SER A 21 14.19 10.38 -1.28
N ARG A 22 13.45 9.98 -0.25
CA ARG A 22 13.76 8.80 0.55
C ARG A 22 13.17 7.55 -0.11
N PRO A 23 14.00 6.58 -0.54
CA PRO A 23 13.51 5.32 -1.09
C PRO A 23 12.52 4.65 -0.14
N THR A 24 11.40 4.18 -0.69
CA THR A 24 10.30 3.62 0.10
C THR A 24 9.68 2.45 -0.68
N ILE A 25 9.52 1.31 0.00
CA ILE A 25 8.77 0.16 -0.50
C ILE A 25 7.47 0.07 0.31
N ILE A 26 6.34 -0.07 -0.38
CA ILE A 26 5.02 -0.20 0.23
C ILE A 26 4.45 -1.55 -0.20
N ASN A 27 4.04 -2.38 0.77
CA ASN A 27 3.23 -3.56 0.51
C ASN A 27 1.81 -3.34 1.06
N THR A 28 0.82 -3.92 0.39
CA THR A 28 -0.56 -3.84 0.82
C THR A 28 -1.38 -4.91 0.11
N ASN A 29 -2.48 -5.33 0.74
CA ASN A 29 -3.51 -6.14 0.15
C ASN A 29 -4.62 -5.31 -0.52
N LEU A 30 -4.50 -3.98 -0.52
CA LEU A 30 -5.46 -3.07 -1.13
C LEU A 30 -5.09 -2.74 -2.58
N GLY A 31 -6.09 -2.74 -3.46
CA GLY A 31 -5.97 -2.13 -4.78
C GLY A 31 -6.01 -0.60 -4.70
N LEU A 32 -5.62 0.08 -5.80
CA LEU A 32 -5.59 1.56 -5.86
C LEU A 32 -6.95 2.21 -5.53
N LYS A 33 -8.06 1.64 -6.01
CA LYS A 33 -9.42 2.14 -5.68
C LYS A 33 -9.74 2.02 -4.18
N GLU A 34 -9.28 0.94 -3.54
CA GLU A 34 -9.49 0.73 -2.11
C GLU A 34 -8.61 1.68 -1.29
N ILE A 35 -7.39 1.96 -1.76
CA ILE A 35 -6.52 2.99 -1.18
C ILE A 35 -7.21 4.36 -1.24
N GLU A 36 -7.77 4.75 -2.38
CA GLU A 36 -8.49 6.02 -2.52
C GLU A 36 -9.65 6.12 -1.52
N LYS A 37 -10.48 5.06 -1.45
CA LYS A 37 -11.62 5.01 -0.52
C LYS A 37 -11.20 5.04 0.94
N THR A 38 -10.05 4.43 1.27
CA THR A 38 -9.60 4.23 2.66
C THR A 38 -8.77 5.41 3.18
N TYR A 39 -7.90 5.98 2.34
CA TYR A 39 -6.88 6.96 2.70
C TYR A 39 -6.99 8.30 1.97
N THR A 40 -8.07 8.52 1.23
CA THR A 40 -8.36 9.72 0.41
C THR A 40 -7.63 9.77 -0.93
N ASN A 41 -8.18 10.57 -1.85
CA ASN A 41 -7.61 10.80 -3.19
C ASN A 41 -6.19 11.39 -3.15
N ARG A 42 -5.83 12.14 -2.10
CA ARG A 42 -4.47 12.69 -1.97
C ARG A 42 -3.41 11.60 -1.80
N VAL A 43 -3.67 10.59 -0.97
CA VAL A 43 -2.77 9.44 -0.79
C VAL A 43 -2.71 8.60 -2.07
N HIS A 44 -3.88 8.34 -2.67
CA HIS A 44 -3.96 7.63 -3.95
C HIS A 44 -3.12 8.30 -5.04
N SER A 45 -3.28 9.61 -5.23
CA SER A 45 -2.57 10.37 -6.28
C SER A 45 -1.06 10.34 -6.09
N ARG A 46 -0.57 10.43 -4.85
CA ARG A 46 0.86 10.28 -4.55
C ARG A 46 1.35 8.88 -4.89
N ILE A 47 0.68 7.83 -4.43
CA ILE A 47 1.12 6.46 -4.66
C ILE A 47 1.09 6.11 -6.16
N ALA A 48 -0.05 6.33 -6.83
CA ALA A 48 -0.24 5.96 -8.23
C ALA A 48 0.62 6.80 -9.19
N GLY A 49 0.95 8.05 -8.82
CA GLY A 49 1.72 8.96 -9.67
C GLY A 49 3.24 8.83 -9.54
N THR A 50 3.77 8.36 -8.40
CA THR A 50 5.23 8.37 -8.15
C THR A 50 5.85 7.00 -7.90
N TYR A 51 5.07 5.96 -7.62
CA TYR A 51 5.60 4.61 -7.35
C TYR A 51 5.33 3.66 -8.51
N ALA A 52 6.26 2.72 -8.74
CA ALA A 52 6.01 1.59 -9.60
C ALA A 52 5.09 0.58 -8.88
N VAL A 53 3.91 0.32 -9.47
CA VAL A 53 2.94 -0.64 -8.92
C VAL A 53 3.24 -2.04 -9.47
N ILE A 54 3.50 -2.98 -8.56
CA ILE A 54 3.75 -4.39 -8.90
C ILE A 54 2.67 -5.24 -8.24
N GLN A 55 1.92 -5.98 -9.07
CA GLN A 55 0.88 -6.87 -8.58
C GLN A 55 1.45 -8.25 -8.26
N PHE A 56 1.31 -8.68 -7.01
CA PHE A 56 1.66 -10.02 -6.59
C PHE A 56 0.53 -10.98 -6.96
N LYS A 57 0.83 -11.99 -7.79
CA LYS A 57 -0.11 -13.02 -8.24
C LYS A 57 0.43 -14.40 -7.87
N GLY A 58 -0.47 -15.31 -7.50
CA GLY A 58 -0.11 -16.68 -7.12
C GLY A 58 -1.05 -17.26 -6.08
N ARG A 59 -0.83 -18.52 -5.71
CA ARG A 59 -1.54 -19.15 -4.58
C ARG A 59 -0.84 -18.76 -3.26
N ASP A 60 -1.60 -18.76 -2.17
CA ASP A 60 -1.06 -18.46 -0.84
C ASP A 60 0.03 -19.48 -0.46
N ILE A 61 1.25 -18.98 -0.21
CA ILE A 61 2.41 -19.81 0.14
C ILE A 61 2.22 -20.58 1.45
N ARG A 62 1.43 -20.05 2.39
CA ARG A 62 1.11 -20.73 3.66
C ARG A 62 0.27 -21.97 3.41
N LEU A 63 -0.67 -21.89 2.47
CA LEU A 63 -1.48 -23.05 2.06
C LEU A 63 -0.61 -24.07 1.33
N GLN A 64 0.24 -23.64 0.41
CA GLN A 64 1.17 -24.53 -0.32
C GLN A 64 2.06 -25.32 0.65
N LYS A 65 2.73 -24.62 1.58
CA LYS A 65 3.59 -25.25 2.60
C LYS A 65 2.83 -26.21 3.53
N ARG A 66 1.53 -25.98 3.75
CA ARG A 66 0.70 -26.89 4.53
C ARG A 66 0.41 -28.18 3.77
N PHE A 67 0.18 -28.09 2.45
CA PHE A 67 -0.01 -29.28 1.59
C PHE A 67 1.30 -30.05 1.36
N GLU A 68 2.47 -29.39 1.37
CA GLU A 68 3.78 -30.06 1.24
C GLU A 68 4.17 -30.89 2.48
N ARG A 69 3.59 -30.61 3.64
CA ARG A 69 3.91 -31.27 4.92
C ARG A 69 2.94 -32.39 5.31
N GLY A 70 1.86 -32.57 4.55
CA GLY A 70 0.86 -33.62 4.76
C GLY A 70 1.04 -34.74 3.76
#